data_AF-A0A8T5U740-F1
#
_entry.id   AF-A0A8T5U740-F1
#
_cell.length_a   1.000
_cell.length_b   1.000
_cell.length_c   1.000
_cell.angle_alpha   90.00
_cell.angle_beta   90.00
_cell.angle_gamma   90.00
#
_symmetry.space_group_name_H-M   'P 1'
#
loop_
_entity.id
_entity.type
_entity.pdbx_description
1 polymer ?
#
loop_
_entity_poly.entity_id
_entity_poly.type
_entity_poly.pdbx_seq_one_letter_code
_entity_poly.pdbx_strand_id
1 'polypeptide(L)'
;MAKKKNEPKKEDLDTDDEDPFDDEEIESHYPDLSEDSKTKKESVSIDVVDDEDEDEEEEDFEIEPEPELPDYKYLKLALKKGFRDDDYTLSVEGQSHGFCNIFVQLLLETEGVNSAAYKITIIDPPEIFIRLEDGYEIKKILYNTIETLRAEVGKVEKLFKKLM
;
A
#
# COMPACT_ATOMS: atom_id res chain seq x y z
N MET A 1 -29.79 57.87 -4.57
CA MET A 1 -30.91 57.15 -3.92
C MET A 1 -30.75 55.68 -4.22
N ALA A 2 -30.48 54.90 -3.18
CA ALA A 2 -30.32 53.45 -3.23
C ALA A 2 -31.67 52.74 -3.15
N LYS A 3 -31.78 51.59 -3.84
CA LYS A 3 -32.71 50.43 -3.70
C LYS A 3 -32.77 49.75 -5.09
N LYS A 4 -32.66 48.44 -5.29
CA LYS A 4 -32.85 47.29 -4.40
C LYS A 4 -32.13 46.08 -5.05
N LYS A 5 -31.34 45.33 -4.27
CA LYS A 5 -30.78 44.02 -4.63
C LYS A 5 -31.93 43.00 -4.73
N ASN A 6 -31.94 42.19 -5.79
CA ASN A 6 -32.82 41.02 -5.90
C ASN A 6 -32.02 39.77 -5.49
N GLU A 7 -32.47 39.10 -4.43
CA GLU A 7 -32.03 37.75 -4.05
C GLU A 7 -32.84 36.71 -4.84
N PRO A 8 -32.24 35.60 -5.28
CA PRO A 8 -33.00 34.43 -5.72
C PRO A 8 -33.42 33.57 -4.51
N LYS A 9 -34.66 33.10 -4.60
CA LYS A 9 -35.43 32.35 -3.61
C LYS A 9 -34.75 31.03 -3.22
N LYS A 10 -34.86 30.69 -1.93
CA LYS A 10 -34.76 29.31 -1.44
C LYS A 10 -36.00 28.55 -1.90
N GLU A 11 -35.79 27.42 -2.55
CA GLU A 11 -36.82 26.40 -2.73
C GLU A 11 -36.75 25.49 -1.52
N ASP A 12 -37.84 25.48 -0.76
CA ASP A 12 -38.14 24.53 0.29
C ASP A 12 -38.47 23.17 -0.37
N LEU A 13 -37.71 22.15 -0.02
CA LEU A 13 -38.01 20.74 -0.31
C LEU A 13 -38.20 20.04 1.04
N ASP A 14 -39.41 20.16 1.58
CA ASP A 14 -39.96 19.22 2.56
C ASP A 14 -40.66 18.11 1.76
N THR A 15 -40.11 16.88 1.73
CA THR A 15 -40.89 15.63 1.85
C THR A 15 -40.01 14.37 1.93
N ASP A 16 -40.43 13.48 2.82
CA ASP A 16 -40.17 12.03 2.93
C ASP A 16 -38.92 11.55 3.68
N ASP A 17 -39.05 11.62 5.00
CA ASP A 17 -38.73 10.53 5.93
C ASP A 17 -39.30 9.18 5.46
N GLU A 18 -38.47 8.30 4.91
CA GLU A 18 -38.54 6.84 5.14
C GLU A 18 -37.11 6.29 5.01
N ASP A 19 -36.49 5.92 6.14
CA ASP A 19 -35.24 5.16 6.17
C ASP A 19 -35.57 3.68 5.91
N PRO A 20 -35.20 3.10 4.76
CA PRO A 20 -35.57 1.72 4.41
C PRO A 20 -34.75 0.66 5.18
N PHE A 21 -33.96 1.06 6.19
CA PHE A 21 -33.06 0.18 6.94
C PHE A 21 -33.49 -0.11 8.40
N ASP A 22 -34.69 0.31 8.83
CA ASP A 22 -35.13 0.17 10.24
C ASP A 22 -35.84 -1.18 10.57
N ASP A 23 -36.03 -2.09 9.60
CA ASP A 23 -36.77 -3.35 9.79
C ASP A 23 -35.95 -4.64 9.60
N GLU A 24 -34.63 -4.57 9.37
CA GLU A 24 -33.79 -5.78 9.32
C GLU A 24 -33.22 -6.13 10.70
N GLU A 25 -33.98 -6.88 11.49
CA GLU A 25 -33.48 -7.61 12.66
C GLU A 25 -32.34 -8.55 12.22
N ILE A 26 -31.09 -8.15 12.46
CA ILE A 26 -29.90 -8.98 12.20
C ILE A 26 -29.89 -10.15 13.19
N GLU A 27 -30.36 -11.32 12.74
CA GLU A 27 -30.29 -12.57 13.50
C GLU A 27 -28.83 -13.11 13.47
N SER A 28 -28.04 -12.73 14.48
CA SER A 28 -26.64 -13.14 14.59
C SER A 28 -26.52 -14.62 14.99
N HIS A 29 -26.31 -15.51 14.02
CA HIS A 29 -25.85 -16.87 14.28
C HIS A 29 -24.34 -16.86 14.58
N TYR A 30 -23.98 -17.00 15.86
CA TYR A 30 -22.60 -17.27 16.26
C TYR A 30 -22.28 -18.76 16.07
N PRO A 31 -21.09 -19.11 15.56
CA PRO A 31 -20.65 -20.50 15.49
C PRO A 31 -20.35 -21.04 16.89
N ASP A 32 -20.92 -22.21 17.21
CA ASP A 32 -20.69 -22.92 18.47
C ASP A 32 -19.24 -23.41 18.58
N LEU A 33 -18.53 -22.92 19.60
CA LEU A 33 -17.20 -23.41 19.99
C LEU A 33 -17.37 -24.53 21.02
N SER A 34 -17.83 -25.70 20.59
CA SER A 34 -17.72 -26.92 21.38
C SER A 34 -16.76 -27.90 20.72
N GLU A 35 -15.60 -28.00 21.37
CA GLU A 35 -14.70 -29.16 21.46
C GLU A 35 -14.44 -29.99 20.20
N ASP A 36 -13.31 -29.73 19.53
CA ASP A 36 -12.44 -30.85 19.12
C ASP A 36 -10.98 -30.40 19.08
N SER A 37 -10.30 -30.72 20.18
CA SER A 37 -8.88 -30.53 20.36
C SER A 37 -8.13 -31.82 20.00
N LYS A 38 -6.91 -31.66 19.49
CA LYS A 38 -5.82 -32.65 19.34
C LYS A 38 -5.67 -33.29 17.96
N THR A 39 -5.09 -32.48 17.08
CA THR A 39 -3.83 -32.73 16.36
C THR A 39 -3.24 -34.14 16.53
N LYS A 40 -3.33 -34.95 15.46
CA LYS A 40 -2.48 -36.11 15.21
C LYS A 40 -1.01 -35.64 15.10
N LYS A 41 -0.17 -35.99 16.07
CA LYS A 41 1.29 -36.07 15.88
C LYS A 41 1.64 -37.53 15.60
N GLU A 42 2.10 -37.80 14.38
CA GLU A 42 2.81 -39.03 14.03
C GLU A 42 4.11 -39.09 14.83
N SER A 43 4.23 -40.13 15.67
CA SER A 43 5.49 -40.53 16.27
C SER A 43 6.30 -41.32 15.24
N VAL A 44 7.38 -40.72 14.73
CA VAL A 44 8.43 -41.47 14.03
C VAL A 44 9.34 -42.07 15.10
N SER A 45 9.35 -43.39 15.19
CA SER A 45 10.32 -44.17 15.95
C SER A 45 11.67 -44.12 15.25
N ILE A 46 12.65 -43.46 15.87
CA ILE A 46 14.06 -43.57 15.49
C ILE A 46 14.65 -44.78 16.22
N ASP A 47 15.13 -45.74 15.44
CA ASP A 47 15.92 -46.89 15.89
C ASP A 47 17.19 -46.40 16.58
N VAL A 48 17.43 -46.95 17.77
CA VAL A 48 18.66 -46.78 18.54
C VAL A 48 19.74 -47.59 17.86
N VAL A 49 20.71 -46.92 17.23
CA VAL A 49 22.00 -47.52 16.90
C VAL A 49 23.00 -47.00 17.94
N ASP A 50 23.41 -47.96 18.77
CA ASP A 50 24.49 -47.90 19.75
C ASP A 50 25.81 -47.98 18.98
N ASP A 51 26.54 -46.87 18.91
CA ASP A 51 27.96 -46.85 18.55
C ASP A 51 28.65 -45.94 19.57
N GLU A 52 29.47 -46.57 20.41
CA GLU A 52 30.41 -45.94 21.31
C GLU A 52 31.43 -45.16 20.49
N ASP A 53 31.49 -43.83 20.62
CA ASP A 53 32.72 -43.08 20.34
C ASP A 53 32.70 -41.68 20.98
N GLU A 54 33.80 -41.43 21.70
CA GLU A 54 34.50 -40.16 21.92
C GLU A 54 33.86 -39.03 22.76
N ASP A 55 34.61 -38.67 23.80
CA ASP A 55 34.48 -37.46 24.62
C ASP A 55 34.40 -36.20 23.75
N GLU A 56 33.20 -35.64 23.57
CA GLU A 56 33.02 -34.27 23.07
C GLU A 56 32.84 -33.32 24.25
N GLU A 57 33.89 -32.56 24.55
CA GLU A 57 33.84 -31.37 25.40
C GLU A 57 32.70 -30.48 24.90
N GLU A 58 31.72 -30.18 25.76
CA GLU A 58 30.69 -29.18 25.50
C GLU A 58 31.37 -27.80 25.40
N GLU A 59 31.91 -27.47 24.21
CA GLU A 59 32.27 -26.10 23.87
C GLU A 59 30.96 -25.30 23.85
N ASP A 60 30.80 -24.47 24.88
CA ASP A 60 29.75 -23.46 24.98
C ASP A 60 29.99 -22.45 23.84
N PHE A 61 29.46 -22.74 22.65
CA PHE A 61 29.48 -21.82 21.54
C PHE A 61 28.62 -20.61 21.93
N GLU A 62 29.25 -19.53 22.41
CA GLU A 62 28.65 -18.20 22.44
C GLU A 62 28.28 -17.84 21.00
N ILE A 63 27.03 -18.14 20.61
CA ILE A 63 26.46 -17.71 19.33
C ILE A 63 26.45 -16.18 19.37
N GLU A 64 27.42 -15.55 18.69
CA GLU A 64 27.39 -14.11 18.46
C GLU A 64 26.01 -13.76 17.87
N PRO A 65 25.29 -12.79 18.44
CA PRO A 65 23.97 -12.43 17.94
C PRO A 65 24.12 -11.98 16.48
N GLU A 66 23.49 -12.71 15.56
CA GLU A 66 23.44 -12.31 14.16
C GLU A 66 22.98 -10.85 14.07
N PRO A 67 23.64 -10.01 13.27
CA PRO A 67 23.25 -8.61 13.15
C PRO A 67 21.80 -8.54 12.67
N GLU A 68 20.92 -7.95 13.49
CA GLU A 68 19.53 -7.71 13.12
C GLU A 68 19.50 -6.92 11.81
N LEU A 69 19.17 -7.61 10.72
CA LEU A 69 18.97 -6.97 9.44
C LEU A 69 17.80 -6.00 9.59
N PRO A 70 17.88 -4.79 8.99
CA PRO A 70 16.78 -3.85 9.05
C PRO A 70 15.52 -4.49 8.47
N ASP A 71 14.41 -4.46 9.23
CA ASP A 71 13.10 -4.90 8.77
C ASP A 71 12.64 -3.99 7.62
N TYR A 72 12.74 -4.49 6.39
CA TYR A 72 12.25 -3.77 5.22
C TYR A 72 10.74 -3.97 5.07
N LYS A 73 9.98 -2.87 5.06
CA LYS A 73 8.59 -2.88 4.58
C LYS A 73 8.58 -2.97 3.06
N TYR A 74 8.26 -4.14 2.53
CA TYR A 74 8.17 -4.36 1.08
C TYR A 74 6.94 -3.69 0.47
N LEU A 75 7.14 -3.09 -0.69
CA LEU A 75 6.12 -2.39 -1.46
C LEU A 75 5.70 -3.29 -2.61
N LYS A 76 4.43 -3.68 -2.65
CA LYS A 76 3.90 -4.49 -3.76
C LYS A 76 3.41 -3.55 -4.86
N LEU A 77 3.96 -3.78 -6.06
CA LEU A 77 3.70 -2.99 -7.25
C LEU A 77 3.19 -3.91 -8.36
N ALA A 78 2.10 -3.51 -9.01
CA ALA A 78 1.59 -4.22 -10.17
C ALA A 78 1.35 -3.23 -11.31
N LEU A 79 2.07 -3.39 -12.42
CA LEU A 79 1.91 -2.58 -13.62
C LEU A 79 1.04 -3.34 -14.63
N LYS A 80 -0.08 -2.73 -15.01
CA LYS A 80 -0.99 -3.21 -16.05
C LYS A 80 -0.91 -2.27 -17.25
N LYS A 81 -0.99 -2.85 -18.44
CA LYS A 81 -1.10 -2.08 -19.69
C LYS A 81 -2.57 -1.76 -19.94
N GLY A 82 -2.86 -0.53 -20.35
CA GLY A 82 -4.19 -0.03 -20.62
C GLY A 82 -4.71 -0.42 -22.01
N PHE A 83 -5.77 0.26 -22.43
CA PHE A 83 -6.40 0.02 -23.74
C PHE A 83 -5.52 0.47 -24.92
N ARG A 84 -4.76 1.56 -24.74
CA ARG A 84 -3.80 2.08 -25.72
C ARG A 84 -2.40 1.59 -25.39
N ASP A 85 -1.52 1.58 -26.38
CA ASP A 85 -0.15 1.11 -26.19
C ASP A 85 0.65 1.95 -25.18
N ASP A 86 0.30 3.23 -25.06
CA ASP A 86 0.98 4.21 -24.19
C ASP A 86 0.25 4.45 -22.87
N ASP A 87 -0.85 3.72 -22.63
CA ASP A 87 -1.62 3.81 -21.39
C ASP A 87 -1.14 2.73 -20.41
N TYR A 88 -0.87 3.14 -19.17
CA TYR A 88 -0.41 2.27 -18.10
C TYR A 88 -1.18 2.56 -16.81
N THR A 89 -1.40 1.50 -16.02
CA THR A 89 -1.99 1.58 -14.69
C THR A 89 -1.07 0.89 -13.71
N LEU A 90 -0.55 1.64 -12.74
CA LEU A 90 0.31 1.15 -11.67
C LEU A 90 -0.49 1.06 -10.37
N SER A 91 -0.71 -0.16 -9.89
CA SER A 91 -1.27 -0.41 -8.56
C SER A 91 -0.16 -0.40 -7.51
N VAL A 92 -0.35 0.35 -6.44
CA VAL A 92 0.64 0.60 -5.39
C VAL A 92 0.05 0.23 -4.03
N GLU A 93 0.38 -0.96 -3.52
CA GLU A 93 -0.17 -1.41 -2.23
C GLU A 93 0.54 -0.79 -1.02
N GLY A 94 -0.24 -0.42 0.00
CA GLY A 94 0.27 0.02 1.29
C GLY A 94 0.89 1.42 1.31
N GLN A 95 0.60 2.25 0.30
CA GLN A 95 1.06 3.64 0.23
C GLN A 95 -0.03 4.65 0.60
N SER A 96 0.41 5.79 1.12
CA SER A 96 -0.49 6.86 1.55
C SER A 96 -0.96 7.73 0.37
N HIS A 97 -2.08 8.42 0.57
CA HIS A 97 -2.56 9.45 -0.35
C HIS A 97 -1.51 10.54 -0.59
N GLY A 98 -0.75 10.91 0.45
CA GLY A 98 0.32 11.90 0.34
C GLY A 98 1.40 11.47 -0.64
N PHE A 99 1.85 10.22 -0.54
CA PHE A 99 2.82 9.66 -1.50
C PHE A 99 2.27 9.68 -2.92
N CYS A 100 1.06 9.16 -3.13
CA CYS A 100 0.46 9.08 -4.46
C CYS A 100 0.32 10.45 -5.11
N ASN A 101 -0.09 11.46 -4.33
CA ASN A 101 -0.24 12.82 -4.82
C ASN A 101 1.10 13.44 -5.24
N ILE A 102 2.12 13.33 -4.40
CA ILE A 102 3.47 13.84 -4.73
C ILE A 102 4.03 13.11 -5.95
N PHE A 103 3.87 11.79 -6.00
CA PHE A 103 4.38 10.98 -7.09
C PHE A 103 3.70 11.33 -8.42
N VAL A 104 2.38 11.52 -8.44
CA VAL A 104 1.65 11.97 -9.64
C VAL A 104 2.07 13.37 -10.07
N GLN A 105 2.28 14.28 -9.12
CA GLN A 105 2.79 15.61 -9.46
C GLN A 105 4.16 15.53 -10.16
N LEU A 106 5.09 14.74 -9.62
CA LEU A 106 6.40 14.54 -10.26
C LEU A 106 6.29 13.86 -11.63
N LEU A 107 5.35 12.93 -11.81
CA LEU A 107 5.09 12.32 -13.11
C LEU A 107 4.64 13.38 -14.12
N LEU A 108 3.73 14.29 -13.74
CA LEU A 108 3.24 15.37 -14.62
C LEU A 108 4.34 16.36 -15.01
N GLU A 109 5.38 16.50 -14.18
CA GLU A 109 6.54 17.35 -14.46
C GLU A 109 7.63 16.62 -15.29
N THR A 110 7.52 15.30 -15.45
CA THR A 110 8.49 14.48 -16.17
C THR A 110 8.24 14.51 -17.67
N GLU A 111 9.30 14.79 -18.45
CA GLU A 111 9.23 14.79 -19.91
C GLU A 111 8.77 13.43 -20.47
N GLY A 112 7.85 13.46 -21.43
CA GLY A 112 7.27 12.25 -22.04
C GLY A 112 6.03 11.71 -21.33
N VAL A 113 5.57 12.37 -20.25
CA VAL A 113 4.27 12.08 -19.63
C VAL A 113 3.23 13.07 -20.14
N ASN A 114 2.24 12.57 -20.88
CA ASN A 114 1.15 13.38 -21.40
C ASN A 114 0.07 13.62 -20.32
N SER A 115 -0.23 12.59 -19.52
CA SER A 115 -1.16 12.73 -18.39
C SER A 115 -0.88 11.70 -17.32
N ALA A 116 -1.03 12.10 -16.06
CA ALA A 116 -1.01 11.21 -14.91
C ALA A 116 -2.09 11.60 -13.90
N ALA A 117 -2.71 10.60 -13.28
CA ALA A 117 -3.71 10.76 -12.23
C ALA A 117 -3.70 9.55 -11.31
N TYR A 118 -4.13 9.70 -10.06
CA TYR A 118 -4.35 8.55 -9.18
C TYR A 118 -5.78 8.49 -8.69
N LYS A 119 -6.23 7.27 -8.41
CA LYS A 119 -7.49 6.97 -7.77
C LYS A 119 -7.20 6.17 -6.51
N ILE A 120 -7.76 6.60 -5.40
CA ILE A 120 -7.76 5.84 -4.14
C ILE A 120 -9.21 5.49 -3.83
N THR A 121 -9.43 4.23 -3.47
CA THR A 121 -10.70 3.76 -2.94
C THR A 121 -10.48 3.13 -1.58
N ILE A 122 -11.55 2.83 -0.85
CA ILE A 122 -11.47 2.18 0.47
C ILE A 122 -11.13 0.69 0.32
N ILE A 123 -11.52 0.07 -0.80
CA ILE A 123 -11.51 -1.39 -1.01
C ILE A 123 -10.30 -1.80 -1.84
N ASP A 124 -9.99 -1.05 -2.90
CA ASP A 124 -8.90 -1.34 -3.82
C ASP A 124 -7.65 -0.52 -3.49
N PRO A 125 -6.45 -1.09 -3.73
CA PRO A 125 -5.21 -0.35 -3.58
C PRO A 125 -5.17 0.89 -4.49
N PRO A 126 -4.39 1.92 -4.12
CA PRO A 126 -4.15 3.09 -4.96
C PRO A 126 -3.72 2.70 -6.38
N GLU A 127 -4.44 3.20 -7.37
CA GLU A 127 -4.12 3.01 -8.79
C GLU A 127 -3.67 4.33 -9.41
N ILE A 128 -2.54 4.31 -10.10
CA ILE A 128 -1.94 5.44 -10.78
C ILE A 128 -2.03 5.21 -12.28
N PHE A 129 -2.79 6.05 -12.97
CA PHE A 129 -2.89 6.08 -14.42
C PHE A 129 -1.80 6.97 -14.98
N ILE A 130 -1.11 6.47 -16.00
CA ILE A 130 -0.01 7.16 -16.68
C ILE A 130 -0.21 6.97 -18.18
N ARG A 131 -0.25 8.07 -18.91
CA ARG A 131 -0.22 8.09 -20.37
C ARG A 131 1.07 8.73 -20.83
N LEU A 132 1.81 8.01 -21.67
CA LEU A 132 3.05 8.51 -22.24
C LEU A 132 2.82 9.19 -23.58
N GLU A 133 3.80 9.99 -23.97
CA GLU A 133 3.99 10.43 -25.35
C GLU A 133 4.67 9.33 -26.18
N ASP A 134 4.48 9.38 -27.50
CA ASP A 134 5.04 8.39 -28.42
C ASP A 134 6.57 8.32 -28.31
N GLY A 135 7.10 7.10 -28.16
CA GLY A 135 8.54 6.84 -28.13
C GLY A 135 9.20 6.84 -26.74
N TYR A 136 8.44 7.11 -25.67
CA TYR A 136 8.94 7.01 -24.29
C TYR A 136 8.69 5.64 -23.67
N GLU A 137 9.60 5.20 -22.80
CA GLU A 137 9.49 3.92 -22.09
C GLU A 137 9.03 4.14 -20.64
N ILE A 138 7.92 3.51 -20.25
CA ILE A 138 7.35 3.65 -18.89
C ILE A 138 8.36 3.37 -17.77
N LYS A 139 9.24 2.40 -17.95
CA LYS A 139 10.26 2.05 -16.94
C LYS A 139 11.25 3.20 -16.73
N LYS A 140 11.66 3.88 -17.80
CA LYS A 140 12.59 5.03 -17.72
C LYS A 140 11.91 6.22 -17.05
N ILE A 141 10.65 6.48 -17.39
CA ILE A 141 9.84 7.52 -16.77
C ILE A 141 9.71 7.30 -15.26
N LEU A 142 9.28 6.09 -14.86
CA LEU A 142 9.13 5.74 -13.43
C LEU A 142 10.46 5.85 -12.68
N TYR A 143 11.55 5.36 -13.27
CA TYR A 143 12.89 5.46 -12.68
C TYR A 143 13.31 6.92 -12.46
N ASN A 144 13.21 7.75 -13.51
CA ASN A 144 13.58 9.16 -13.43
C ASN A 144 12.75 9.92 -12.39
N THR A 145 11.44 9.63 -12.33
CA THR A 145 10.53 10.25 -11.37
C THR A 145 10.95 9.92 -9.92
N ILE A 146 11.28 8.65 -9.65
CA ILE A 146 11.73 8.21 -8.31
C ILE A 146 13.08 8.81 -7.94
N GLU A 147 14.03 8.91 -8.89
CA GLU A 147 15.32 9.54 -8.63
C GLU A 147 15.16 11.04 -8.33
N THR A 148 14.26 11.74 -9.02
CA THR A 148 13.91 13.13 -8.69
C THR A 148 13.35 13.23 -7.27
N LEU A 149 12.38 12.37 -6.91
CA LEU A 149 11.81 12.34 -5.56
C LEU A 149 12.90 12.11 -4.50
N ARG A 150 13.79 11.14 -4.73
CA ARG A 150 14.91 10.84 -3.82
C ARG A 150 15.84 12.04 -3.66
N ALA A 151 16.15 12.73 -4.75
CA ALA A 151 17.00 13.91 -4.72
C ALA A 151 16.36 15.06 -3.93
N GLU A 152 15.05 15.28 -4.07
CA GLU A 152 14.30 16.28 -3.31
C GLU A 152 14.27 15.98 -1.81
N VAL A 153 13.91 14.74 -1.44
CA VAL A 153 13.92 14.30 -0.04
C VAL A 153 15.32 14.47 0.55
N GLY A 154 16.37 14.09 -0.18
CA GLY A 154 17.75 14.26 0.27
C GLY A 154 18.18 15.73 0.43
N LYS A 155 17.65 16.66 -0.36
CA LYS A 155 17.88 18.10 -0.18
C LYS A 155 17.19 18.59 1.10
N VAL A 156 15.94 18.20 1.31
CA VAL A 156 15.14 18.58 2.48
C VAL A 156 15.77 18.05 3.76
N GLU A 157 16.17 16.78 3.79
CA GLU A 157 16.86 16.16 4.93
C GLU A 157 18.14 16.92 5.30
N LYS A 158 18.96 17.29 4.31
CA LYS A 158 20.17 18.09 4.52
C LYS A 158 19.87 19.49 5.05
N LEU A 159 18.76 20.11 4.64
CA LEU A 159 18.34 21.41 5.15
C LEU A 159 17.89 21.30 6.61
N PHE A 160 17.09 20.29 6.96
CA PHE A 160 16.69 20.05 8.35
C PHE A 160 17.89 19.77 9.26
N LYS A 161 18.86 18.96 8.80
CA LYS A 161 20.10 18.70 9.54
C LYS A 161 20.98 19.93 9.78
N LYS A 162 20.82 21.01 9.01
CA LYS A 162 21.53 22.29 9.23
C LYS A 162 20.80 23.21 10.20
N LEU A 163 19.51 22.98 10.43
CA LEU A 163 18.66 23.77 11.32
C LEU A 163 18.63 23.22 12.75
N MET A 164 18.88 21.91 12.93
CA MET A 164 19.17 21.30 14.22
C MET A 164 20.62 21.50 14.61
#